data_AF-A0AAD7LGV5-F1
#
_entry.id   AF-A0AAD7LGV5-F1
#
_cell.length_a   1.000
_cell.length_b   1.000
_cell.length_c   1.000
_cell.angle_alpha   90.00
_cell.angle_beta   90.00
_cell.angle_gamma   90.00
#
_symmetry.space_group_name_H-M   'P 1'
#
loop_
_entity.id
_entity.type
_entity.pdbx_description
1 polymer ?
#
loop_
_entity_poly.entity_id
_entity_poly.type
_entity_poly.pdbx_seq_one_letter_code
_entity_poly.pdbx_strand_id
1 'polypeptide(L)'
;MHQGSPVSKSLSLNQCRRRTSEVRVLTAMNSPNGIQGLLQYFKLVEGCLTMIKTYQDKNGFTYDWIVRTRVDGYWNAPLHPVNFVPGNYLVPPGSSYGGLNDRFGVGDFKTSTVALSRLSLIPNLDAAGFNKLNSETAFRAQLTTQGVPYLIKRLPFCIVSDRKYDFPPSQYGVPVASLSSRGPLSGAKCRPCSASCQGQCVEDVMKNLDRGWSWTNYENGTLELCDAHGDWEKGWEKMYDRVAGNKFAAVRKQVSSMKLKRCILEFNILKRRAMSWEAPPVEDMCKLGNLGRA
;
A
#
# COMPACT_ATOMS: atom_id res chain seq x y z
N MET A 1 -10.65 45.40 -42.11
CA MET A 1 -9.52 44.53 -42.53
C MET A 1 -8.62 44.34 -41.32
N HIS A 2 -8.34 43.07 -41.01
CA HIS A 2 -7.85 42.50 -39.74
C HIS A 2 -6.47 43.03 -39.31
N GLN A 3 -6.28 43.47 -38.05
CA GLN A 3 -6.03 42.68 -36.83
C GLN A 3 -4.92 41.63 -36.96
N GLY A 4 -3.73 41.99 -36.48
CA GLY A 4 -2.62 41.07 -36.24
C GLY A 4 -2.83 40.28 -34.95
N SER A 5 -2.69 38.96 -35.05
CA SER A 5 -2.55 38.04 -33.92
C SER A 5 -1.08 37.59 -33.80
N PRO A 6 -0.51 37.48 -32.59
CA PRO A 6 0.81 36.87 -32.42
C PRO A 6 0.70 35.35 -32.47
N VAL A 7 1.58 34.78 -33.29
CA VAL A 7 1.80 33.36 -33.53
C VAL A 7 1.96 32.59 -32.21
N SER A 8 1.08 31.60 -32.01
CA SER A 8 1.25 30.58 -30.98
C SER A 8 2.56 29.83 -31.23
N LYS A 9 3.50 29.87 -30.29
CA LYS A 9 4.58 28.88 -30.24
C LYS A 9 3.95 27.54 -29.86
N SER A 10 3.53 26.80 -30.87
CA SER A 10 3.29 25.38 -30.78
C SER A 10 4.57 24.71 -30.26
N LEU A 11 4.44 24.06 -29.11
CA LEU A 11 5.44 23.11 -28.63
C LEU A 11 5.54 22.01 -29.68
N SER A 12 6.54 22.15 -30.55
CA SER A 12 6.90 21.20 -31.58
C SER A 12 7.12 19.82 -30.97
N LEU A 13 6.41 18.84 -31.55
CA LEU A 13 6.44 17.39 -31.29
C LEU A 13 7.84 16.73 -31.41
N ASN A 14 8.90 17.49 -31.64
CA ASN A 14 10.27 16.99 -31.81
C ASN A 14 11.13 17.01 -30.53
N GLN A 15 10.53 17.22 -29.35
CA GLN A 15 11.18 16.97 -28.04
C GLN A 15 10.91 15.55 -27.48
N CYS A 16 10.35 14.65 -28.29
CA CYS A 16 9.95 13.30 -27.90
C CYS A 16 11.08 12.25 -28.05
N ARG A 17 12.28 12.55 -27.55
CA ARG A 17 13.41 11.59 -27.49
C ARG A 17 14.29 11.75 -26.25
N ARG A 18 13.68 11.98 -25.08
CA ARG A 18 14.29 11.64 -23.78
C ARG A 18 13.51 10.48 -23.18
N ARG A 19 14.03 9.26 -23.30
CA ARG A 19 13.63 8.16 -22.41
C ARG A 19 14.01 8.61 -21.00
N THR A 20 13.05 9.03 -20.19
CA THR A 20 13.30 9.35 -18.79
C THR A 20 13.80 8.09 -18.08
N SER A 21 14.68 8.21 -17.08
CA SER A 21 15.20 7.08 -16.29
C SER A 21 14.07 6.18 -15.77
N GLU A 22 12.94 6.78 -15.47
CA GLU A 22 11.69 6.21 -15.00
C GLU A 22 11.19 5.08 -15.90
N VAL A 23 11.14 5.28 -17.22
CA VAL A 23 10.64 4.26 -18.15
C VAL A 23 11.67 3.19 -18.49
N ARG A 24 12.95 3.39 -18.15
CA ARG A 24 13.99 2.36 -18.25
C ARG A 24 14.00 1.47 -17.00
N VAL A 25 14.02 2.12 -15.84
CA VAL A 25 14.13 1.47 -14.54
C VAL A 25 12.87 0.75 -14.18
N LEU A 26 11.69 1.31 -14.48
CA LEU A 26 10.42 0.76 -14.00
C LEU A 26 9.63 0.05 -15.11
N THR A 27 8.84 -0.93 -14.70
CA THR A 27 7.82 -1.57 -15.54
C THR A 27 6.42 -1.30 -15.00
N ALA A 28 5.45 -1.23 -15.92
CA ALA A 28 4.03 -1.11 -15.61
C ALA A 28 3.38 -2.43 -15.17
N MET A 29 4.13 -3.55 -15.20
CA MET A 29 3.62 -4.87 -14.88
C MET A 29 2.92 -4.89 -13.52
N ASN A 30 1.69 -5.42 -13.48
CA ASN A 30 0.82 -5.51 -12.30
C ASN A 30 0.38 -4.16 -11.68
N SER A 31 0.65 -3.02 -12.34
CA SER A 31 0.13 -1.71 -11.94
C SER A 31 -1.24 -1.45 -12.58
N PRO A 32 -2.30 -1.16 -11.80
CA PRO A 32 -3.65 -0.94 -12.33
C PRO A 32 -3.75 0.21 -13.35
N ASN A 33 -2.91 1.24 -13.19
CA ASN A 33 -2.91 2.46 -14.01
C ASN A 33 -1.59 2.62 -14.79
N GLY A 34 -0.93 1.49 -15.09
CA GLY A 34 0.33 1.44 -15.82
C GLY A 34 1.47 2.21 -15.14
N ILE A 35 2.41 2.71 -15.96
CA ILE A 35 3.59 3.43 -15.47
C ILE A 35 3.24 4.77 -14.81
N GLN A 36 2.24 5.48 -15.35
CA GLN A 36 1.81 6.76 -14.79
C GLN A 36 1.22 6.58 -13.39
N GLY A 37 0.40 5.54 -13.19
CA GLY A 37 -0.09 5.18 -11.86
C GLY A 37 1.02 4.86 -10.87
N LEU A 38 2.06 4.14 -11.31
CA LEU A 38 3.21 3.82 -10.46
C LEU A 38 3.99 5.07 -10.05
N LEU A 39 4.27 5.97 -11.00
CA LEU A 39 4.95 7.24 -10.73
C LEU A 39 4.13 8.16 -9.82
N GLN A 40 2.81 8.20 -10.01
CA GLN A 40 1.92 8.93 -9.11
C GLN A 40 1.97 8.35 -7.68
N TYR A 41 1.94 7.02 -7.55
CA TYR A 41 2.09 6.36 -6.25
C TYR A 41 3.45 6.71 -5.60
N PHE A 42 4.54 6.66 -6.35
CA PHE A 42 5.87 7.02 -5.83
C PHE A 42 5.93 8.48 -5.37
N LYS A 43 5.35 9.40 -6.14
CA LYS A 43 5.24 10.81 -5.76
C LYS A 43 4.47 11.00 -4.45
N LEU A 44 3.36 10.28 -4.27
CA LEU A 44 2.57 10.34 -3.04
C LEU A 44 3.34 9.79 -1.83
N VAL A 45 4.09 8.71 -2.02
CA VAL A 45 4.94 8.15 -0.95
C VAL A 45 6.06 9.10 -0.57
N GLU A 46 6.71 9.71 -1.56
CA GLU A 46 7.82 10.64 -1.33
C GLU A 46 7.36 11.96 -0.72
N GLY A 47 6.15 12.43 -1.06
CA GLY A 47 5.55 13.63 -0.46
C GLY A 47 5.43 13.57 1.07
N CYS A 48 5.35 12.36 1.66
CA CYS A 48 5.38 12.19 3.11
C CYS A 48 6.66 12.75 3.75
N LEU A 49 7.80 12.75 3.05
CA LEU A 49 9.07 13.27 3.60
C LEU A 49 9.02 14.76 3.88
N THR A 50 8.38 15.54 3.00
CA THR A 50 8.20 16.98 3.21
C THR A 50 7.37 17.22 4.47
N MET A 51 6.30 16.46 4.66
CA MET A 51 5.43 16.57 5.84
C MET A 51 6.18 16.21 7.13
N ILE A 52 6.94 15.11 7.12
CA ILE A 52 7.75 14.66 8.26
C ILE A 52 8.77 15.72 8.64
N LYS A 53 9.58 16.20 7.69
CA LYS A 53 10.64 17.20 7.91
C LYS A 53 10.07 18.51 8.44
N THR A 54 9.04 19.04 7.78
CA THR A 54 8.37 20.27 8.21
C THR A 54 7.89 20.19 9.66
N TYR A 55 7.33 19.04 10.07
CA TYR A 55 6.88 18.86 11.45
C TYR A 55 8.05 18.81 12.44
N GLN A 56 9.10 18.07 12.13
CA GLN A 56 10.32 17.98 12.96
C GLN A 56 10.96 19.36 13.14
N ASP A 57 11.17 20.08 12.05
CA ASP A 57 11.83 21.40 12.07
C ASP A 57 11.02 22.42 12.87
N LYS A 58 9.69 22.44 12.69
CA LYS A 58 8.79 23.35 13.42
C LYS A 58 8.77 23.10 14.93
N ASN A 59 9.02 21.88 15.37
CA ASN A 59 8.89 21.49 16.78
C ASN A 59 10.22 21.12 17.44
N GLY A 60 11.35 21.22 16.72
CA GLY A 60 12.68 21.00 17.26
C GLY A 60 12.95 19.57 17.75
N PHE A 61 12.42 18.54 17.07
CA PHE A 61 12.69 17.14 17.41
C PHE A 61 12.84 16.27 16.16
N THR A 62 13.40 15.07 16.32
CA THR A 62 13.41 14.03 15.29
C THR A 62 12.56 12.85 15.71
N TYR A 63 11.77 12.29 14.80
CA TYR A 63 11.03 11.07 15.06
C TYR A 63 12.03 9.93 15.28
N ASP A 64 11.90 9.27 16.44
CA ASP A 64 12.58 8.00 16.64
C ASP A 64 12.10 7.01 15.58
N TRP A 65 10.77 6.89 15.43
CA TRP A 65 10.14 5.87 14.58
C TRP A 65 9.15 6.52 13.62
N ILE A 66 9.23 6.11 12.35
CA ILE A 66 8.30 6.52 11.30
C ILE A 66 7.62 5.26 10.81
N VAL A 67 6.30 5.20 11.00
CA VAL A 67 5.46 4.09 10.54
C VAL A 67 4.72 4.53 9.29
N ARG A 68 4.94 3.82 8.20
CA ARG A 68 4.21 3.99 6.94
C ARG A 68 3.25 2.84 6.78
N THR A 69 1.97 3.14 6.57
CA THR A 69 0.95 2.15 6.24
C THR A 69 -0.03 2.69 5.21
N ARG A 70 -0.68 1.80 4.46
CA ARG A 70 -1.85 2.15 3.66
C ARG A 70 -3.12 2.24 4.52
N VAL A 71 -4.11 2.98 4.03
CA VAL A 71 -5.41 3.18 4.69
C VAL A 71 -6.38 2.00 4.52
N ASP A 72 -6.14 1.14 3.53
CA ASP A 72 -6.86 -0.13 3.32
C ASP A 72 -6.28 -1.29 4.16
N GLY A 73 -5.51 -0.94 5.19
CA GLY A 73 -4.94 -1.87 6.16
C GLY A 73 -5.90 -2.25 7.27
N TYR A 74 -6.03 -3.55 7.55
CA TYR A 74 -6.66 -4.04 8.77
C TYR A 74 -5.61 -4.57 9.74
N TRP A 75 -5.82 -4.30 11.03
CA TRP A 75 -4.92 -4.66 12.12
C TRP A 75 -5.63 -5.59 13.09
N ASN A 76 -5.09 -6.81 13.28
CA ASN A 76 -5.67 -7.79 14.22
C ASN A 76 -4.99 -7.77 15.61
N ALA A 77 -3.93 -6.98 15.78
CA ALA A 77 -3.30 -6.69 17.06
C ALA A 77 -2.50 -5.38 17.00
N PRO A 78 -2.12 -4.78 18.14
CA PRO A 78 -1.26 -3.60 18.18
C PRO A 78 0.13 -3.86 17.61
N LEU A 79 0.74 -2.83 17.00
CA LEU A 79 2.14 -2.88 16.61
C LEU A 79 3.04 -2.80 17.85
N HIS A 80 3.81 -3.85 18.11
CA HIS A 80 4.69 -3.92 19.29
C HIS A 80 6.01 -3.15 19.07
N PRO A 81 6.54 -2.43 20.08
CA PRO A 81 7.85 -1.78 20.08
C PRO A 81 9.02 -2.57 19.51
N VAL A 82 9.05 -3.88 19.75
CA VAL A 82 10.11 -4.80 19.26
C VAL A 82 10.21 -4.87 17.73
N ASN A 83 9.21 -4.37 17.02
CA ASN A 83 9.26 -4.25 15.56
C ASN A 83 10.14 -3.07 15.14
N PHE A 84 10.40 -2.10 16.01
CA PHE A 84 11.39 -1.09 15.72
C PHE A 84 12.80 -1.60 16.01
N VAL A 85 13.68 -1.50 15.01
CA VAL A 85 15.10 -1.80 15.15
C VAL A 85 15.87 -0.61 14.56
N PRO A 86 16.56 0.19 15.39
CA PRO A 86 17.34 1.34 14.91
C PRO A 86 18.28 0.96 13.77
N GLY A 87 18.45 1.87 12.80
CA GLY A 87 19.32 1.68 11.64
C GLY A 87 18.82 0.68 10.61
N ASN A 88 17.67 0.03 10.82
CA ASN A 88 17.08 -0.95 9.91
C ASN A 88 15.70 -0.50 9.44
N TYR A 89 15.36 -0.82 8.18
CA TYR A 89 14.00 -0.65 7.66
C TYR A 89 13.23 -1.96 7.72
N LEU A 90 12.14 -2.02 8.48
CA LEU A 90 11.30 -3.20 8.60
C LEU A 90 10.22 -3.22 7.53
N VAL A 91 10.02 -4.39 6.91
CA VAL A 91 8.88 -4.70 6.04
C VAL A 91 8.19 -6.01 6.49
N PRO A 92 6.90 -6.22 6.20
CA PRO A 92 6.27 -7.53 6.40
C PRO A 92 6.69 -8.53 5.31
N PRO A 93 6.57 -9.85 5.56
CA PRO A 93 6.51 -10.83 4.49
C PRO A 93 5.24 -10.63 3.63
N GLY A 94 5.06 -11.45 2.60
CA GLY A 94 3.87 -11.41 1.74
C GLY A 94 3.84 -10.26 0.77
N SER A 95 3.09 -10.42 -0.33
CA SER A 95 2.94 -9.40 -1.37
C SER A 95 4.25 -8.74 -1.80
N SER A 96 5.30 -9.55 -1.95
CA SER A 96 6.66 -9.11 -2.24
C SER A 96 6.97 -9.09 -3.73
N TYR A 97 6.31 -9.91 -4.56
CA TYR A 97 6.42 -9.88 -6.03
C TYR A 97 7.85 -9.79 -6.58
N GLY A 98 8.77 -10.55 -5.98
CA GLY A 98 10.21 -10.61 -6.28
C GLY A 98 11.08 -9.60 -5.51
N GLY A 99 10.47 -8.67 -4.78
CA GLY A 99 11.11 -7.58 -4.05
C GLY A 99 10.75 -7.54 -2.57
N LEU A 100 10.35 -6.36 -2.08
CA LEU A 100 9.92 -6.15 -0.70
C LEU A 100 8.49 -5.62 -0.65
N ASN A 101 7.71 -6.06 0.33
CA ASN A 101 6.37 -5.55 0.57
C ASN A 101 6.43 -4.05 0.88
N ASP A 102 5.91 -3.24 -0.04
CA ASP A 102 5.95 -1.78 0.04
C ASP A 102 4.71 -1.19 0.71
N ARG A 103 3.83 -2.02 1.29
CA ARG A 103 2.52 -1.61 1.82
C ARG A 103 2.57 -1.22 3.29
N PHE A 104 3.57 -1.71 4.00
CA PHE A 104 3.89 -1.32 5.36
C PHE A 104 5.40 -1.15 5.50
N GLY A 105 5.82 -0.18 6.31
CA GLY A 105 7.23 0.00 6.63
C GLY A 105 7.44 0.72 7.95
N VAL A 106 8.51 0.38 8.65
CA VAL A 106 8.93 1.04 9.89
C VAL A 106 10.43 1.27 9.85
N GLY A 107 10.86 2.49 10.14
CA GLY A 107 12.27 2.81 10.26
C GLY A 107 12.47 4.07 11.08
N ASP A 108 13.73 4.38 11.36
CA ASP A 108 14.11 5.70 11.85
C ASP A 108 14.05 6.75 10.72
N PHE A 109 14.33 8.01 11.05
CA PHE A 109 14.32 9.08 10.07
C PHE A 109 15.26 8.84 8.87
N LYS A 110 16.46 8.28 9.10
CA LYS A 110 17.48 8.07 8.05
C LYS A 110 17.04 6.98 7.08
N THR A 111 16.67 5.81 7.62
CA THR A 111 16.21 4.66 6.84
C THR A 111 14.88 4.97 6.13
N SER A 112 13.96 5.67 6.79
CA SER A 112 12.69 6.10 6.19
C SER A 112 12.86 7.15 5.11
N THR A 113 13.85 8.04 5.24
CA THR A 113 14.20 8.99 4.17
C THR A 113 14.51 8.24 2.89
N VAL A 114 15.42 7.26 2.96
CA VAL A 114 15.73 6.43 1.79
C VAL A 114 14.51 5.65 1.33
N ALA A 115 13.77 5.00 2.23
CA ALA A 115 12.64 4.16 1.87
C ALA A 115 11.52 4.93 1.14
N LEU A 116 11.25 6.17 1.55
CA LEU A 116 10.18 6.99 0.99
C LEU A 116 10.61 7.78 -0.26
N SER A 117 11.91 7.94 -0.53
CA SER A 117 12.46 8.59 -1.75
C SER A 117 12.28 7.74 -3.03
N ARG A 118 11.05 7.32 -3.30
CA ARG A 118 10.70 6.38 -4.38
C ARG A 118 10.91 6.94 -5.78
N LEU A 119 10.76 8.25 -5.95
CA LEU A 119 10.89 8.94 -7.23
C LEU A 119 12.29 9.53 -7.41
N SER A 120 12.80 10.24 -6.39
CA SER A 120 14.11 10.90 -6.47
C SER A 120 15.30 9.95 -6.57
N LEU A 121 15.16 8.68 -6.15
CA LEU A 121 16.21 7.67 -6.27
C LEU A 121 16.18 6.87 -7.57
N ILE A 122 15.21 7.11 -8.47
CA ILE A 122 15.17 6.42 -9.77
C ILE A 122 16.46 6.63 -10.59
N PRO A 123 17.05 7.83 -10.70
CA PRO A 123 18.32 8.01 -11.40
C PRO A 123 19.47 7.18 -10.80
N ASN A 124 19.49 6.98 -9.49
CA ASN A 124 20.50 6.15 -8.82
C ASN A 124 20.32 4.66 -9.19
N LEU A 125 19.06 4.21 -9.34
CA LEU A 125 18.77 2.87 -9.82
C LEU A 125 19.18 2.68 -11.28
N ASP A 126 18.92 3.68 -12.13
CA ASP A 126 19.35 3.68 -13.54
C ASP A 126 20.88 3.63 -13.67
N ALA A 127 21.59 4.44 -12.87
CA ALA A 127 23.05 4.46 -12.81
C ALA A 127 23.64 3.13 -12.30
N ALA A 128 22.93 2.43 -11.42
CA ALA A 128 23.30 1.08 -10.97
C ALA A 128 22.90 -0.03 -11.97
N GLY A 129 22.36 0.32 -13.13
CA GLY A 129 22.04 -0.62 -14.22
C GLY A 129 20.72 -1.36 -14.08
N PHE A 130 19.87 -0.99 -13.11
CA PHE A 130 18.56 -1.61 -12.93
C PHE A 130 17.61 -1.25 -14.08
N ASN A 131 16.79 -2.22 -14.47
CA ASN A 131 15.80 -2.05 -15.52
C ASN A 131 14.54 -2.88 -15.25
N LYS A 132 13.40 -2.41 -15.76
CA LYS A 132 12.09 -3.10 -15.74
C LYS A 132 11.63 -3.62 -14.36
N LEU A 133 11.92 -2.87 -13.30
CA LEU A 133 11.53 -3.17 -11.93
C LEU A 133 10.05 -2.82 -11.69
N ASN A 134 9.31 -3.74 -11.07
CA ASN A 134 7.99 -3.44 -10.51
C ASN A 134 8.13 -2.62 -9.20
N SER A 135 7.02 -2.27 -8.55
CA SER A 135 7.08 -1.46 -7.32
C SER A 135 7.95 -2.09 -6.24
N GLU A 136 7.72 -3.36 -5.94
CA GLU A 136 8.36 -4.07 -4.84
C GLU A 136 9.84 -4.36 -5.12
N THR A 137 10.21 -4.72 -6.35
CA THR A 137 11.60 -4.93 -6.77
C THR A 137 12.38 -3.62 -6.84
N ALA A 138 11.74 -2.53 -7.29
CA ALA A 138 12.30 -1.18 -7.18
C ALA A 138 12.50 -0.76 -5.73
N PHE A 139 11.66 -1.25 -4.81
CA PHE A 139 11.81 -0.97 -3.38
C PHE A 139 13.03 -1.67 -2.78
N ARG A 140 13.19 -2.96 -3.08
CA ARG A 140 14.37 -3.72 -2.71
C ARG A 140 15.66 -3.11 -3.26
N ALA A 141 15.66 -2.79 -4.56
CA ALA A 141 16.81 -2.21 -5.23
C ALA A 141 17.21 -0.86 -4.60
N GLN A 142 16.24 -0.01 -4.28
CA GLN A 142 16.48 1.29 -3.65
C GLN A 142 17.18 1.16 -2.30
N LEU A 143 16.67 0.31 -1.40
CA LEU A 143 17.30 0.11 -0.09
C LEU A 143 18.72 -0.44 -0.24
N THR A 144 18.90 -1.40 -1.15
CA THR A 144 20.20 -2.06 -1.38
C THR A 144 21.23 -1.08 -1.96
N THR A 145 20.87 -0.33 -3.01
CA THR A 145 21.75 0.65 -3.66
C THR A 145 22.18 1.78 -2.73
N GLN A 146 21.33 2.12 -1.74
CA GLN A 146 21.63 3.15 -0.74
C GLN A 146 22.23 2.58 0.56
N GLY A 147 22.55 1.29 0.61
CA GLY A 147 23.17 0.65 1.78
C GLY A 147 22.28 0.66 3.03
N VAL A 148 20.96 0.70 2.88
CA VAL A 148 20.01 0.63 4.00
C VAL A 148 19.66 -0.83 4.28
N PRO A 149 20.07 -1.39 5.44
CA PRO A 149 19.69 -2.74 5.80
C PRO A 149 18.19 -2.80 6.11
N TYR A 150 17.58 -3.94 5.79
CA TYR A 150 16.16 -4.17 6.04
C TYR A 150 15.90 -5.52 6.69
N LEU A 151 14.79 -5.59 7.43
CA LEU A 151 14.35 -6.77 8.16
C LEU A 151 12.95 -7.15 7.72
N ILE A 152 12.72 -8.45 7.51
CA ILE A 152 11.38 -8.98 7.27
C ILE A 152 10.84 -9.52 8.59
N LYS A 153 9.73 -8.97 9.09
CA LYS A 153 9.08 -9.44 10.33
C LYS A 153 7.60 -9.70 10.13
N ARG A 154 7.08 -10.74 10.81
CA ARG A 154 5.64 -10.99 10.89
C ARG A 154 4.94 -9.85 11.63
N LEU A 155 3.84 -9.34 11.08
CA LEU A 155 3.14 -8.18 11.60
C LEU A 155 1.63 -8.41 11.66
N PRO A 156 0.91 -7.82 12.64
CA PRO A 156 -0.51 -8.02 12.83
C PRO A 156 -1.34 -7.15 11.87
N PHE A 157 -1.03 -7.25 10.58
CA PHE A 157 -1.51 -6.35 9.54
C PHE A 157 -1.84 -7.12 8.26
N CYS A 158 -2.92 -6.76 7.59
CA CYS A 158 -3.26 -7.23 6.25
C CYS A 158 -3.88 -6.14 5.40
N ILE A 159 -3.97 -6.38 4.09
CA ILE A 159 -4.60 -5.47 3.14
C ILE A 159 -5.98 -6.00 2.81
N VAL A 160 -7.00 -5.27 3.23
CA VAL A 160 -8.39 -5.58 2.90
C VAL A 160 -8.58 -5.38 1.40
N SER A 161 -9.13 -6.38 0.70
CA SER A 161 -9.27 -6.29 -0.75
C SER A 161 -10.60 -6.86 -1.27
N ASP A 162 -11.22 -6.11 -2.16
CA ASP A 162 -12.38 -6.45 -2.99
C ASP A 162 -12.00 -7.14 -4.31
N ARG A 163 -10.71 -7.21 -4.64
CA ARG A 163 -10.21 -7.84 -5.86
C ARG A 163 -10.42 -9.34 -5.85
N LYS A 164 -10.85 -9.89 -6.99
CA LYS A 164 -11.04 -11.32 -7.21
C LYS A 164 -9.68 -12.01 -7.41
N TYR A 165 -9.53 -13.18 -6.80
CA TYR A 165 -8.33 -14.00 -6.88
C TYR A 165 -8.74 -15.47 -7.02
N ASP A 166 -8.02 -16.21 -7.86
CA ASP A 166 -8.27 -17.64 -8.04
C ASP A 166 -8.09 -18.41 -6.73
N PHE A 167 -8.94 -19.42 -6.54
CA PHE A 167 -8.90 -20.32 -5.39
C PHE A 167 -9.10 -21.78 -5.83
N PRO A 168 -8.20 -22.71 -5.47
CA PRO A 168 -6.92 -22.47 -4.80
C PRO A 168 -5.96 -21.65 -5.68
N PRO A 169 -5.10 -20.80 -5.09
CA PRO A 169 -4.14 -20.01 -5.87
C PRO A 169 -3.11 -20.90 -6.55
N SER A 170 -2.73 -20.55 -7.79
CA SER A 170 -1.58 -21.14 -8.48
C SER A 170 -0.26 -20.73 -7.82
N GLN A 171 0.88 -21.28 -8.26
CA GLN A 171 2.21 -20.96 -7.69
C GLN A 171 2.49 -19.45 -7.56
N TYR A 172 2.05 -18.65 -8.55
CA TYR A 172 2.13 -17.18 -8.55
C TYR A 172 0.77 -16.51 -8.33
N GLY A 173 -0.18 -17.23 -7.71
CA GLY A 173 -1.47 -16.71 -7.28
C GLY A 173 -1.35 -15.85 -6.03
N VAL A 174 -2.47 -15.38 -5.48
CA VAL A 174 -2.49 -14.55 -4.26
C VAL A 174 -3.41 -15.20 -3.23
N PRO A 175 -2.87 -15.73 -2.13
CA PRO A 175 -3.70 -16.25 -1.05
C PRO A 175 -4.41 -15.08 -0.35
N VAL A 176 -5.69 -15.27 -0.05
CA VAL A 176 -6.49 -14.30 0.69
C VAL A 176 -6.80 -14.86 2.05
N ALA A 177 -6.29 -14.21 3.09
CA ALA A 177 -6.51 -14.61 4.47
C ALA A 177 -7.91 -14.22 4.96
N SER A 178 -8.52 -15.06 5.78
CA SER A 178 -9.67 -14.63 6.58
C SER A 178 -9.23 -13.62 7.63
N LEU A 179 -10.00 -12.56 7.82
CA LEU A 179 -9.82 -11.63 8.94
C LEU A 179 -9.91 -12.32 10.30
N SER A 180 -10.58 -13.47 10.41
CA SER A 180 -10.67 -14.26 11.65
C SER A 180 -9.39 -15.00 12.01
N SER A 181 -8.39 -15.04 11.13
CA SER A 181 -7.12 -15.72 11.39
C SER A 181 -6.47 -15.18 12.67
N ARG A 182 -6.07 -16.09 13.56
CA ARG A 182 -5.51 -15.74 14.88
C ARG A 182 -4.10 -15.15 14.79
N GLY A 183 -3.34 -15.55 13.77
CA GLY A 183 -1.94 -15.19 13.62
C GLY A 183 -1.72 -13.82 12.99
N PRO A 184 -0.48 -13.30 13.04
CA PRO A 184 -0.13 -12.10 12.30
C PRO A 184 -0.27 -12.34 10.79
N LEU A 185 -1.18 -11.59 10.15
CA LEU A 185 -1.50 -11.75 8.73
C LEU A 185 -0.40 -11.22 7.78
N SER A 186 0.53 -10.44 8.34
CA SER A 186 1.81 -10.07 7.74
C SER A 186 1.72 -9.66 6.28
N GLY A 187 0.98 -8.60 5.97
CA GLY A 187 0.94 -8.00 4.64
C GLY A 187 0.19 -8.80 3.56
N ALA A 188 -0.42 -9.94 3.93
CA ALA A 188 -1.31 -10.70 3.05
C ALA A 188 -2.52 -9.88 2.60
N LYS A 189 -3.14 -10.30 1.50
CA LYS A 189 -4.50 -9.88 1.19
C LYS A 189 -5.46 -10.54 2.18
N CYS A 190 -6.52 -9.85 2.56
CA CYS A 190 -7.49 -10.39 3.52
C CYS A 190 -8.91 -9.93 3.23
N ARG A 191 -9.89 -10.72 3.71
CA ARG A 191 -11.33 -10.43 3.62
C ARG A 191 -12.07 -10.92 4.87
N PRO A 192 -13.17 -10.25 5.26
CA PRO A 192 -14.14 -10.83 6.18
C PRO A 192 -14.89 -11.96 5.44
N CYS A 193 -14.53 -13.20 5.71
CA CYS A 193 -15.11 -14.37 5.05
C CYS A 193 -15.29 -15.53 6.02
N SER A 194 -16.08 -16.51 5.59
CA SER A 194 -16.09 -17.85 6.14
C SER A 194 -14.89 -18.59 5.56
N ALA A 195 -13.99 -19.08 6.41
CA ALA A 195 -12.76 -19.70 5.95
C ALA A 195 -13.05 -21.00 5.18
N SER A 196 -12.80 -20.99 3.88
CA SER A 196 -12.96 -22.12 2.96
C SER A 196 -11.87 -23.17 3.12
N CYS A 197 -10.74 -22.80 3.72
CA CYS A 197 -9.58 -23.67 3.89
C CYS A 197 -8.87 -23.36 5.21
N GLN A 198 -8.69 -24.40 6.02
CA GLN A 198 -8.17 -24.36 7.38
C GLN A 198 -7.26 -25.58 7.62
N GLY A 199 -6.33 -25.49 8.58
CA GLY A 199 -5.45 -26.61 8.94
C GLY A 199 -4.64 -27.14 7.76
N GLN A 200 -4.70 -28.46 7.54
CA GLN A 200 -3.93 -29.14 6.49
C GLN A 200 -4.15 -28.56 5.09
N CYS A 201 -5.38 -28.12 4.78
CA CYS A 201 -5.68 -27.49 3.49
C CYS A 201 -4.81 -26.23 3.26
N VAL A 202 -4.57 -25.44 4.32
CA VAL A 202 -3.74 -24.22 4.21
C VAL A 202 -2.28 -24.60 3.98
N GLU A 203 -1.78 -25.63 4.66
CA GLU A 203 -0.43 -26.14 4.41
C GLU A 203 -0.26 -26.60 2.95
N ASP A 204 -1.26 -27.32 2.43
CA ASP A 204 -1.27 -27.83 1.06
C ASP A 204 -1.32 -26.72 0.00
N VAL A 205 -2.08 -25.65 0.26
CA VAL A 205 -2.09 -24.46 -0.61
C VAL A 205 -0.78 -23.72 -0.51
N MET A 206 -0.34 -23.37 0.71
CA MET A 206 0.76 -22.46 0.95
C MET A 206 2.13 -23.07 0.62
N LYS A 207 2.30 -24.40 0.67
CA LYS A 207 3.55 -25.08 0.25
C LYS A 207 3.82 -24.96 -1.26
N ASN A 208 2.77 -24.79 -2.06
CA ASN A 208 2.87 -24.70 -3.52
C ASN A 208 3.05 -23.26 -4.02
N LEU A 209 2.99 -22.26 -3.13
CA LEU A 209 3.15 -20.86 -3.47
C LEU A 209 4.61 -20.42 -3.44
N ASP A 210 4.97 -19.55 -4.38
CA ASP A 210 6.29 -18.95 -4.43
C ASP A 210 6.51 -17.97 -3.25
N ARG A 211 7.56 -18.23 -2.46
CA ARG A 211 7.91 -17.42 -1.27
C ARG A 211 8.27 -15.98 -1.59
N GLY A 212 8.81 -15.73 -2.78
CA GLY A 212 9.17 -14.40 -3.27
C GLY A 212 7.98 -13.63 -3.85
N TRP A 213 6.83 -14.28 -4.06
CA TRP A 213 5.66 -13.68 -4.69
C TRP A 213 4.66 -13.11 -3.67
N SER A 214 3.56 -13.80 -3.40
CA SER A 214 2.46 -13.34 -2.55
C SER A 214 2.39 -14.06 -1.20
N TRP A 215 3.21 -15.09 -1.04
CA TRP A 215 3.25 -15.98 0.12
C TRP A 215 3.41 -15.23 1.44
N THR A 216 2.56 -15.54 2.42
CA THR A 216 2.70 -15.06 3.80
C THR A 216 3.00 -16.21 4.74
N ASN A 217 3.57 -15.89 5.91
CA ASN A 217 3.86 -16.90 6.91
C ASN A 217 2.55 -17.49 7.49
N TYR A 218 2.39 -18.79 7.31
CA TYR A 218 1.25 -19.59 7.78
C TYR A 218 1.63 -20.55 8.92
N GLU A 219 2.88 -20.50 9.38
CA GLU A 219 3.40 -21.38 10.42
C GLU A 219 2.59 -21.23 11.71
N ASN A 220 2.53 -22.32 12.47
CA ASN A 220 1.72 -22.51 13.68
C ASN A 220 0.21 -22.67 13.42
N GLY A 221 -0.22 -22.94 12.18
CA GLY A 221 -1.60 -23.33 11.86
C GLY A 221 -2.64 -22.22 12.10
N THR A 222 -2.19 -20.98 12.22
CA THR A 222 -3.05 -19.84 12.62
C THR A 222 -3.69 -19.08 11.45
N LEU A 223 -3.26 -19.39 10.22
CA LEU A 223 -3.77 -18.77 9.01
C LEU A 223 -4.96 -19.56 8.50
N GLU A 224 -6.04 -18.86 8.18
CA GLU A 224 -7.21 -19.38 7.51
C GLU A 224 -7.37 -18.66 6.16
N LEU A 225 -7.81 -19.36 5.11
CA LEU A 225 -7.94 -18.78 3.78
C LEU A 225 -9.40 -18.64 3.36
N CYS A 226 -9.70 -17.50 2.72
CA CYS A 226 -10.93 -17.24 2.01
C CYS A 226 -10.86 -17.79 0.59
N ASP A 227 -11.98 -18.29 0.09
CA ASP A 227 -12.22 -18.31 -1.34
C ASP A 227 -12.56 -16.88 -1.81
N ALA A 228 -11.71 -16.33 -2.68
CA ALA A 228 -11.82 -14.96 -3.18
C ALA A 228 -12.09 -14.89 -4.68
N HIS A 229 -12.56 -15.97 -5.33
CA HIS A 229 -12.87 -15.97 -6.76
C HIS A 229 -14.01 -14.98 -7.10
N GLY A 230 -14.94 -14.80 -6.16
CA GLY A 230 -16.11 -13.96 -6.29
C GLY A 230 -16.01 -12.61 -5.57
N ASP A 231 -17.15 -11.91 -5.57
CA ASP A 231 -17.36 -10.73 -4.73
C ASP A 231 -17.34 -11.10 -3.24
N TRP A 232 -17.44 -10.12 -2.36
CA TRP A 232 -17.53 -10.40 -0.92
C TRP A 232 -18.77 -11.23 -0.61
N GLU A 233 -18.62 -12.24 0.26
CA GLU A 233 -19.70 -13.17 0.56
C GLU A 233 -20.90 -12.48 1.20
N LYS A 234 -22.09 -13.03 0.97
CA LYS A 234 -23.32 -12.50 1.56
C LYS A 234 -23.22 -12.56 3.09
N GLY A 235 -23.32 -11.40 3.74
CA GLY A 235 -23.22 -11.30 5.20
C GLY A 235 -21.80 -11.10 5.73
N TRP A 236 -20.82 -10.79 4.86
CA TRP A 236 -19.47 -10.38 5.26
C TRP A 236 -19.48 -9.31 6.35
N GLU A 237 -20.47 -8.42 6.36
CA GLU A 237 -20.61 -7.35 7.34
C GLU A 237 -20.72 -7.90 8.76
N LYS A 238 -21.45 -9.01 8.95
CA LYS A 238 -21.61 -9.63 10.28
C LYS A 238 -20.30 -10.22 10.76
N MET A 239 -19.51 -10.81 9.87
CA MET A 239 -18.20 -11.35 10.21
C MET A 239 -17.19 -10.25 10.51
N TYR A 240 -17.17 -9.19 9.70
CA TYR A 240 -16.37 -8.01 9.98
C TYR A 240 -16.75 -7.41 11.34
N ASP A 241 -18.04 -7.19 11.60
CA ASP A 241 -18.52 -6.58 12.85
C ASP A 241 -18.14 -7.45 14.06
N ARG A 242 -18.20 -8.78 13.92
CA ARG A 242 -17.77 -9.73 14.97
C ARG A 242 -16.26 -9.67 15.24
N VAL A 243 -15.44 -9.63 14.19
CA VAL A 243 -13.98 -9.73 14.30
C VAL A 243 -13.34 -8.38 14.64
N ALA A 244 -13.80 -7.30 14.02
CA ALA A 244 -13.32 -5.94 14.30
C ALA A 244 -13.92 -5.38 15.60
N GLY A 245 -15.10 -5.84 16.00
CA GLY A 245 -15.78 -5.39 17.21
C GLY A 245 -16.62 -4.12 17.01
N ASN A 246 -17.41 -3.81 18.04
CA ASN A 246 -18.51 -2.84 17.98
C ASN A 246 -18.11 -1.44 17.52
N LYS A 247 -16.91 -0.97 17.90
CA LYS A 247 -16.41 0.37 17.53
C LYS A 247 -16.23 0.51 16.02
N PHE A 248 -15.54 -0.44 15.39
CA PHE A 248 -15.30 -0.39 13.94
C PHE A 248 -16.55 -0.79 13.15
N ALA A 249 -17.39 -1.68 13.69
CA ALA A 249 -18.70 -1.99 13.14
C ALA A 249 -19.60 -0.73 13.03
N ALA A 250 -19.62 0.12 14.06
CA ALA A 250 -20.38 1.36 14.05
C ALA A 250 -19.87 2.32 12.96
N VAL A 251 -18.56 2.48 12.83
CA VAL A 251 -17.95 3.30 11.78
C VAL A 251 -18.30 2.76 10.39
N ARG A 252 -18.18 1.45 10.15
CA ARG A 252 -18.54 0.82 8.87
C ARG A 252 -20.00 1.11 8.50
N LYS A 253 -20.93 0.94 9.44
CA LYS A 253 -22.37 1.22 9.23
C LYS A 253 -22.60 2.68 8.90
N GLN A 254 -21.99 3.59 9.66
CA GLN A 254 -22.05 5.04 9.42
C GLN A 254 -21.51 5.39 8.04
N VAL A 255 -20.35 4.84 7.66
CA VAL A 255 -19.74 5.08 6.34
C VAL A 255 -20.68 4.55 5.26
N SER A 256 -21.17 3.30 5.35
CA SER A 256 -22.02 2.66 4.33
C SER A 256 -23.30 3.42 3.99
N SER A 257 -23.87 4.16 4.94
CA SER A 257 -25.07 5.00 4.72
C SER A 257 -24.75 6.49 4.59
N MET A 258 -23.47 6.86 4.58
CA MET A 258 -23.02 8.25 4.55
C MET A 258 -23.41 8.95 3.24
N LYS A 259 -24.11 10.08 3.35
CA LYS A 259 -24.40 10.98 2.23
C LYS A 259 -23.19 11.86 1.89
N LEU A 260 -23.09 12.31 0.64
CA LEU A 260 -22.02 13.20 0.15
C LEU A 260 -21.77 14.39 1.08
N LYS A 261 -22.83 15.12 1.48
CA LYS A 261 -22.74 16.26 2.39
C LYS A 261 -22.10 15.90 3.74
N ARG A 262 -22.42 14.72 4.29
CA ARG A 262 -21.81 14.25 5.55
C ARG A 262 -20.36 13.84 5.34
N CYS A 263 -20.01 13.19 4.23
CA CYS A 263 -18.63 12.89 3.89
C CYS A 263 -17.78 14.15 3.85
N ILE A 264 -18.23 15.19 3.13
CA ILE A 264 -17.52 16.47 3.03
C ILE A 264 -17.32 17.11 4.40
N LEU A 265 -18.37 17.12 5.23
CA LEU A 265 -18.29 17.66 6.59
C LEU A 265 -17.25 16.91 7.44
N GLU A 266 -17.33 15.58 7.50
CA GLU A 266 -16.44 14.74 8.31
C GLU A 266 -14.99 14.82 7.85
N PHE A 267 -14.74 14.84 6.53
CA PHE A 267 -13.39 15.03 5.99
C PHE A 267 -12.82 16.39 6.34
N ASN A 268 -13.64 17.46 6.30
CA ASN A 268 -13.18 18.78 6.70
C ASN A 268 -12.86 18.85 8.21
N ILE A 269 -13.60 18.12 9.05
CA ILE A 269 -13.27 17.97 10.47
C ILE A 269 -11.93 17.23 10.64
N LEU A 270 -11.72 16.13 9.90
CA LEU A 270 -10.45 15.39 9.92
C LEU A 270 -9.28 16.27 9.46
N LYS A 271 -9.46 17.00 8.35
CA LYS A 271 -8.46 17.92 7.79
C LYS A 271 -8.03 18.99 8.80
N ARG A 272 -8.95 19.53 9.61
CA ARG A 272 -8.64 20.50 10.68
C ARG A 272 -7.80 19.93 11.82
N ARG A 273 -7.79 18.61 11.99
CA ARG A 273 -6.95 17.92 12.99
C ARG A 273 -5.54 17.63 12.47
N ALA A 274 -5.34 17.67 11.16
CA ALA A 274 -4.04 17.49 10.55
C ALA A 274 -3.25 18.80 10.60
N MET A 275 -1.96 18.73 10.95
CA MET A 275 -1.08 19.91 10.92
C MET A 275 -0.87 20.42 9.48
N SER A 276 -0.85 19.50 8.51
CA SER A 276 -0.72 19.78 7.08
C SER A 276 -1.59 18.81 6.30
N TRP A 277 -2.17 19.27 5.21
CA TRP A 277 -3.06 18.47 4.36
C TRP A 277 -2.81 18.78 2.89
N GLU A 278 -2.12 17.88 2.21
CA GLU A 278 -1.90 17.92 0.77
C GLU A 278 -2.65 16.75 0.13
N ALA A 279 -3.82 17.04 -0.45
CA ALA A 279 -4.66 16.06 -1.14
C ALA A 279 -5.58 16.78 -2.14
N PRO A 280 -6.24 16.04 -3.06
CA PRO A 280 -7.32 16.61 -3.88
C PRO A 280 -8.43 17.27 -3.05
N PRO A 281 -9.30 18.10 -3.69
CA PRO A 281 -10.47 18.65 -3.03
C PRO A 281 -11.32 17.58 -2.34
N VAL A 282 -11.86 17.91 -1.17
CA VAL A 282 -12.65 16.98 -0.36
C VAL A 282 -13.89 16.52 -1.10
N GLU A 283 -14.50 17.42 -1.85
CA GLU A 283 -15.66 17.18 -2.71
C GLU A 283 -15.38 16.08 -3.72
N ASP A 284 -14.21 16.10 -4.35
CA ASP A 284 -13.85 15.12 -5.38
C ASP A 284 -13.56 13.76 -4.75
N MET A 285 -12.82 13.72 -3.63
CA MET A 285 -12.60 12.48 -2.87
C MET A 285 -13.92 11.85 -2.43
N CYS A 286 -14.84 12.66 -1.90
CA CYS A 286 -16.15 12.17 -1.45
C CYS A 286 -17.09 11.79 -2.60
N LYS A 287 -17.01 12.43 -3.77
CA LYS A 287 -17.75 12.01 -4.97
C LYS A 287 -17.25 10.65 -5.44
N LEU A 288 -15.94 10.48 -5.58
CA LEU A 288 -15.32 9.22 -6.00
C LEU A 288 -15.72 8.06 -5.07
N GLY A 289 -15.67 8.26 -3.75
CA GLY A 289 -16.08 7.25 -2.78
C GLY A 289 -17.59 6.93 -2.80
N ASN A 290 -18.45 7.85 -3.23
CA ASN A 290 -19.89 7.62 -3.36
C ASN A 290 -20.29 6.99 -4.69
N LEU A 291 -19.51 7.19 -5.76
CA LEU A 291 -19.75 6.58 -7.07
C LEU A 291 -19.61 5.06 -7.06
N GLY A 292 -18.81 4.50 -6.12
CA GLY A 292 -18.71 3.04 -5.91
C GLY A 292 -19.90 2.41 -5.17
N ARG A 293 -21.01 3.13 -4.98
CA ARG A 293 -22.26 2.64 -4.36
C ARG A 293 -23.46 2.62 -5.30
N ALA A 294 -23.28 3.07 -6.55
CA ALA A 294 -24.31 3.05 -7.58
C ALA A 294 -24.28 1.73 -8.34
#